data_AF-F3Z574-F1
#
_entry.id   AF-F3Z574-F1
#
_cell.length_a   1.000
_cell.length_b   1.000
_cell.length_c   1.000
_cell.angle_alpha   90.00
_cell.angle_beta   90.00
_cell.angle_gamma   90.00
#
_symmetry.space_group_name_H-M   'P 1'
#
loop_
_entity.id
_entity.type
_entity.pdbx_description
1 polymer ?
#
loop_
_entity_poly.entity_id
_entity_poly.type
_entity_poly.pdbx_seq_one_letter_code
_entity_poly.pdbx_strand_id
1 'polypeptide(L)' 'MATNLVSVTGTVPVRDSKRPEGDVIAFGRGAFTAFLGAVRQG' A
#
# COMPACT_ATOMS: atom_id res chain seq x y z
N MET A 1 -19.73 10.50 -4.61
CA MET A 1 -18.77 9.89 -5.55
C MET A 1 -17.42 9.85 -4.85
N ALA A 2 -16.77 8.70 -4.71
CA ALA A 2 -15.45 8.62 -4.09
C ALA A 2 -14.38 9.10 -5.08
N THR A 3 -13.65 10.16 -4.74
CA THR A 3 -12.65 10.83 -5.59
C THR A 3 -11.26 10.19 -5.53
N ASN A 4 -11.09 9.09 -4.78
CA ASN A 4 -9.79 8.52 -4.45
C ASN A 4 -9.56 7.16 -5.14
N LEU A 5 -9.73 7.11 -6.47
CA LEU A 5 -9.34 5.96 -7.28
C LEU A 5 -8.21 6.38 -8.22
N VAL A 6 -6.99 6.32 -7.72
CA VAL A 6 -5.79 6.39 -8.57
C VAL A 6 -5.39 4.97 -8.95
N SER A 7 -5.48 4.64 -10.24
CA SER A 7 -5.01 3.35 -10.75
C SER A 7 -3.49 3.41 -10.95
N VAL A 8 -2.72 2.92 -9.97
CA VAL A 8 -1.25 2.88 -10.04
C VAL A 8 -0.81 1.45 -10.35
N THR A 9 -0.59 1.17 -11.63
CA THR A 9 -0.13 -0.16 -12.09
C THR A 9 1.26 -0.46 -11.53
N GLY A 10 1.49 -1.68 -11.05
CA GLY A 10 2.80 -2.11 -10.52
C GLY A 10 3.06 -1.75 -9.05
N THR A 11 2.12 -1.08 -8.38
CA THR A 11 2.24 -0.74 -6.95
C THR A 11 1.16 -1.41 -6.10
N VAL A 12 1.38 -1.41 -4.78
CA VAL A 12 0.44 -1.82 -3.73
C VAL A 12 0.11 -0.59 -2.88
N PRO A 13 -1.14 -0.08 -2.95
CA PRO A 13 -1.58 1.01 -2.09
C PRO A 13 -1.78 0.53 -0.65
N VAL A 14 -1.20 1.24 0.33
CA VAL A 14 -1.38 0.98 1.76
C VAL A 14 -1.93 2.25 2.43
N ARG A 15 -3.09 2.11 3.08
CA ARG A 15 -3.72 3.18 3.86
C ARG A 15 -3.15 3.20 5.28
N ASP A 16 -2.83 4.38 5.78
CA ASP A 16 -2.58 4.57 7.20
C ASP A 16 -3.91 4.46 7.95
N SER A 17 -4.05 3.41 8.78
CA SER A 17 -5.27 3.19 9.56
C SER A 17 -5.53 4.31 10.58
N LYS A 18 -4.51 5.07 10.97
CA LYS A 18 -4.61 6.18 11.93
C LYS A 18 -5.02 7.49 11.26
N ARG A 19 -4.99 7.57 9.93
CA ARG A 19 -5.49 8.69 9.12
C ARG A 19 -6.31 8.15 7.94
N PRO A 20 -7.54 7.67 8.19
CA PRO A 20 -8.36 7.02 7.16
C PRO A 20 -8.75 7.95 6.00
N GLU A 21 -8.80 9.26 6.24
CA GLU A 21 -9.04 10.30 5.23
C GLU A 21 -7.74 10.84 4.59
N GLY A 22 -6.59 10.33 5.01
CA GLY A 22 -5.28 10.78 4.53
C GLY A 22 -4.83 10.11 3.23
N ASP A 23 -3.65 10.51 2.78
CA ASP A 23 -3.04 9.96 1.56
C ASP A 23 -2.71 8.47 1.68
N VAL A 24 -2.69 7.81 0.53
CA VAL A 24 -2.32 6.40 0.39
C VAL A 24 -0.86 6.30 -0.01
N ILE A 25 -0.10 5.47 0.70
CA ILE A 25 1.31 5.22 0.39
C ILE A 25 1.39 4.11 -0.67
N ALA A 26 2.04 4.38 -1.80
CA ALA A 26 2.22 3.40 -2.87
C ALA A 26 3.57 2.68 -2.73
N PHE A 27 3.55 1.37 -2.50
CA PHE A 27 4.75 0.53 -2.49
C PHE A 27 4.95 -0.17 -3.82
N GLY A 28 6.18 -0.31 -4.29
CA GLY A 28 6.46 -1.21 -5.41
C GLY A 28 6.06 -2.65 -5.06
N ARG A 29 5.42 -3.37 -5.99
CA ARG A 29 4.90 -4.73 -5.73
C ARG A 29 5.97 -5.68 -5.18
N GLY A 30 7.16 -5.69 -5.79
CA GLY A 30 8.27 -6.55 -5.34
C GLY A 30 8.76 -6.21 -3.93
N ALA A 31 8.85 -4.91 -3.60
CA ALA A 31 9.23 -4.45 -2.26
C ALA A 31 8.20 -4.87 -1.20
N PHE A 32 6.90 -4.73 -1.50
CA PHE A 32 5.84 -5.17 -0.60
C PHE A 32 5.85 -6.69 -0.39
N THR A 33 6.08 -7.47 -1.45
CA THR A 33 6.23 -8.93 -1.34
C THR A 33 7.44 -9.33 -0.48
N ALA A 34 8.59 -8.68 -0.67
CA ALA A 34 9.78 -8.93 0.15
C ALA A 34 9.54 -8.61 1.63
N PHE A 35 8.86 -7.49 1.92
CA PHE A 35 8.44 -7.11 3.26
C PHE A 35 7.56 -8.19 3.91
N LEU A 36 6.52 -8.67 3.21
CA LEU A 36 5.67 -9.76 3.73
C LEU A 36 6.46 -11.05 3.96
N GLY A 37 7.46 -11.33 3.12
CA GLY A 37 8.40 -12.42 3.31
C GLY A 37 9.13 -12.31 4.64
N ALA A 38 9.72 -11.15 4.92
CA ALA A 38 10.42 -10.89 6.18
C ALA A 38 9.50 -10.99 7.41
N VAL A 39 8.31 -10.37 7.36
CA VAL A 39 7.33 -10.42 8.47
C VAL A 39 6.92 -11.85 8.82
N ARG A 40 6.81 -12.74 7.83
CA ARG A 40 6.47 -14.15 8.07
C ARG A 40 7.58 -14.95 8.73
N GLN A 41 8.83 -14.48 8.66
CA GLN A 41 9.98 -15.15 9.29
C GLN A 41 10.18 -14.74 10.76
N GLY A 42 9.55 -13.65 11.23
CA GLY A 42 9.69 -13.14 12.59
C GLY A 42 10.72 -12.04 12.69
#